data_AF-A0A950YBB5-F1
#
_entry.id   AF-A0A950YBB5-F1
#
_cell.length_a   1.000
_cell.length_b   1.000
_cell.length_c   1.000
_cell.angle_alpha   90.00
_cell.angle_beta   90.00
_cell.angle_gamma   90.00
#
_symmetry.space_group_name_H-M   'P 1'
#
loop_
_entity.id
_entity.type
_entity.pdbx_description
1 polymer ?
#
loop_
_entity_poly.entity_id
_entity_poly.type
_entity_poly.pdbx_seq_one_letter_code
_entity_poly.pdbx_strand_id
1 'polypeptide(L)' 'YNDMPFVDRFRPPLTTVRVPHYELGATAAELMLEQLQGIDVPPRQLRLAPELVIRGSTAPAPRAATPSSSQRRVP' A
#
# COMPACT_ATOMS: atom_id res chain seq x y z
N TYR A 1 -5.61 -1.11 -6.18
CA TYR A 1 -4.22 -0.63 -6.11
C TYR A 1 -4.09 0.58 -7.04
N ASN A 2 -3.17 1.51 -6.78
CA ASN A 2 -2.95 2.80 -7.46
C ASN A 2 -3.96 3.93 -7.18
N ASP A 3 -5.18 3.64 -6.72
CA ASP A 3 -6.23 4.67 -6.51
C ASP A 3 -6.46 5.56 -7.74
N MET A 4 -6.64 4.91 -8.88
CA MET A 4 -6.87 5.56 -10.18
C MET A 4 -8.17 6.41 -10.17
N PRO A 5 -8.34 7.32 -11.14
CA PRO A 5 -9.59 8.06 -11.29
C PRO A 5 -10.82 7.14 -11.34
N PHE A 6 -11.92 7.58 -10.74
CA PHE A 6 -13.22 6.89 -10.72
C PHE A 6 -13.31 5.62 -9.88
N VAL A 7 -12.26 5.24 -9.15
CA VAL A 7 -12.27 4.08 -8.23
C VAL A 7 -13.29 4.25 -7.08
N ASP A 8 -13.66 5.48 -6.78
CA ASP A 8 -14.73 5.90 -5.86
C ASP A 8 -16.16 5.65 -6.42
N ARG A 9 -16.32 5.52 -7.74
CA ARG A 9 -17.64 5.33 -8.39
C ARG A 9 -18.07 3.88 -8.50
N PHE A 10 -17.18 2.92 -8.20
CA PHE A 10 -17.54 1.51 -8.14
C PHE A 10 -18.62 1.27 -7.08
N ARG A 11 -19.37 0.16 -7.23
CA ARG A 11 -20.35 -0.28 -6.23
C ARG A 11 -20.03 -1.70 -5.77
N PRO A 12 -19.49 -1.89 -4.55
CA PRO A 12 -19.11 -0.86 -3.59
C PRO A 12 -17.87 -0.04 -4.03
N PRO A 13 -17.68 1.20 -3.55
CA PRO A 13 -16.47 1.98 -3.82
C PRO A 13 -15.23 1.26 -3.30
N LEU A 14 -14.17 1.16 -4.10
CA LEU A 14 -13.05 0.27 -3.77
C LEU A 14 -12.08 0.86 -2.75
N THR A 15 -11.83 0.12 -1.68
CA THR A 15 -10.68 0.31 -0.79
C THR A 15 -9.41 -0.05 -1.56
N THR A 16 -8.39 0.81 -1.53
CA THR A 16 -7.17 0.65 -2.34
C THR A 16 -5.96 1.25 -1.64
N VAL A 17 -4.78 0.85 -2.09
CA VAL A 17 -3.50 1.51 -1.75
C VAL A 17 -3.17 2.52 -2.84
N ARG A 18 -2.95 3.79 -2.47
CA ARG A 18 -2.51 4.89 -3.33
C ARG A 18 -0.99 4.96 -3.30
N VAL A 19 -0.39 5.00 -4.48
CA VAL A 19 1.06 5.16 -4.67
C VAL A 19 1.35 6.63 -4.99
N PRO A 20 2.33 7.29 -4.36
CA PRO A 20 2.67 8.69 -4.63
C PRO A 20 3.46 8.82 -5.94
N HIS A 21 2.82 8.53 -7.08
CA HIS A 21 3.48 8.46 -8.39
C HIS A 21 4.18 9.77 -8.79
N TYR A 22 3.58 10.91 -8.48
CA TYR A 22 4.16 12.21 -8.80
C TYR A 22 5.46 12.45 -8.04
N GLU A 23 5.45 12.23 -6.73
CA GLU A 23 6.63 12.36 -5.87
C GLU A 23 7.73 11.38 -6.30
N LEU A 24 7.36 10.13 -6.62
CA LEU A 24 8.31 9.13 -7.13
C LEU A 24 9.02 9.62 -8.39
N GLY A 25 8.28 10.15 -9.35
CA GLY A 25 8.84 10.70 -10.58
C GLY A 25 9.71 11.94 -10.34
N ALA A 26 9.24 12.87 -9.50
CA ALA A 26 9.97 14.09 -9.16
C ALA A 26 11.30 13.76 -8.48
N THR A 27 11.28 12.93 -7.44
CA THR A 27 12.48 12.48 -6.73
C THR A 27 13.44 11.73 -7.66
N ALA A 28 12.95 10.88 -8.55
CA ALA A 28 13.80 10.19 -9.51
C ALA A 28 14.48 11.16 -10.49
N ALA A 29 13.75 12.16 -10.98
CA ALA A 29 14.28 13.21 -11.85
C ALA A 29 15.33 14.07 -11.13
N GLU A 30 15.08 14.46 -9.88
CA GLU A 30 16.04 15.19 -9.04
C GLU A 30 17.36 14.41 -8.88
N LEU A 31 17.29 13.13 -8.50
CA LEU A 31 18.48 12.28 -8.38
C LEU A 31 19.23 12.10 -9.71
N MET A 32 18.52 12.09 -10.83
CA MET A 32 19.14 12.03 -12.16
C MET A 32 19.86 13.33 -12.52
N LEU A 33 19.26 14.48 -12.20
CA LEU A 33 19.87 15.80 -12.44
C LEU A 33 21.12 16.01 -11.59
N GLU A 34 21.10 15.58 -10.32
CA GLU A 34 22.30 15.60 -9.45
C GLU A 34 23.47 14.86 -10.10
N GLN A 35 23.23 13.65 -10.63
CA GLN A 35 24.24 12.84 -11.32
C GLN A 35 24.75 13.51 -12.61
N LEU A 36 23.85 14.08 -13.43
CA LEU A 36 24.21 14.75 -14.68
C LEU A 36 25.05 16.01 -14.45
N GLN A 37 24.91 16.66 -13.29
CA GLN A 37 25.71 17.81 -12.89
C GLN A 37 27.10 17.44 -12.37
N GLY A 38 27.45 16.14 -12.36
CA GLY A 38 28.73 15.65 -11.84
C GLY A 38 28.83 15.74 -10.33
N ILE A 39 27.70 15.83 -9.62
CA ILE A 39 27.69 15.72 -8.16
C ILE A 39 27.95 14.25 -7.84
N ASP A 40 29.10 13.98 -7.22
CA ASP A 40 29.46 12.62 -6.80
C ASP A 40 28.68 12.27 -5.53
N VAL A 41 27.44 11.80 -5.72
CA VAL A 41 26.53 11.37 -4.65
C VAL A 41 26.61 9.85 -4.53
N PRO A 42 26.80 9.28 -3.33
CA PRO A 42 26.69 7.83 -3.15
C PRO A 42 25.29 7.34 -3.55
N PRO A 43 25.14 6.08 -3.98
CA PRO A 43 23.83 5.52 -4.31
C PRO A 43 22.81 5.70 -3.17
N ARG A 44 21.67 6.31 -3.50
CA ARG A 44 20.58 6.58 -2.54
C ARG A 44 19.42 5.63 -2.79
N GLN A 45 18.93 4.99 -1.73
CA GLN A 45 17.68 4.23 -1.77
C GLN A 45 16.62 4.99 -0.96
N LEU A 46 15.66 5.59 -1.68
CA LEU A 46 14.55 6.32 -1.07
C LEU A 46 13.30 5.44 -1.05
N ARG A 47 12.53 5.50 0.05
CA ARG A 47 11.28 4.76 0.21
C ARG A 47 10.15 5.77 0.41
N LEU A 48 9.26 5.84 -0.58
CA LEU A 48 8.06 6.64 -0.49
C LEU A 48 6.91 5.80 0.07
N ALA A 49 6.28 6.29 1.14
CA ALA A 49 5.21 5.57 1.80
C ALA A 49 3.93 5.65 0.97
N PRO A 50 3.27 4.51 0.67
CA PRO A 50 1.95 4.53 0.09
C PRO A 50 0.90 4.85 1.16
N GLU A 51 -0.30 5.24 0.71
CA GLU A 51 -1.44 5.56 1.57
C GLU A 51 -2.55 4.51 1.40
N LEU A 52 -3.12 4.02 2.50
CA LEU A 52 -4.32 3.19 2.46
C LEU A 52 -5.56 4.09 2.37
N VAL A 53 -6.30 3.97 1.27
CA VAL A 53 -7.56 4.69 1.04
C VAL A 53 -8.72 3.74 1.32
N ILE A 54 -9.35 3.91 2.49
CA ILE A 54 -10.48 3.09 2.94
C ILE A 54 -11.78 3.57 2.31
N ARG A 55 -12.55 2.63 1.73
CA ARG A 55 -13.89 2.87 1.19
C ARG A 55 -14.84 1.71 1.54
N GLY A 56 -15.80 1.41 0.66
CA GLY A 56 -16.91 0.49 0.94
C GLY A 56 -16.68 -0.97 0.56
N SER A 57 -15.56 -1.33 -0.07
CA SER A 57 -15.34 -2.70 -0.57
C SER A 57 -14.67 -3.65 0.43
N THR A 58 -14.48 -3.22 1.68
CA THR A 58 -13.84 -4.01 2.73
C THR A 58 -14.73 -4.07 3.97
N ALA A 59 -14.77 -5.22 4.62
CA ALA A 59 -15.47 -5.43 5.88
C ALA A 59 -14.56 -6.23 6.84
N PRO A 60 -14.81 -6.18 8.16
CA PRO A 60 -14.11 -7.04 9.11
C PRO A 60 -14.25 -8.52 8.73
N ALA A 61 -13.16 -9.27 8.88
CA ALA A 61 -13.24 -10.72 8.73
C ALA A 61 -14.19 -11.31 9.81
N PRO A 62 -14.96 -12.36 9.50
CA PRO A 62 -15.73 -13.08 10.50
C PRO A 62 -14.83 -13.50 11.65
N ARG A 63 -15.29 -13.30 12.89
CA ARG A 63 -14.53 -13.69 14.06
C ARG A 63 -14.36 -15.21 14.03
N ALA A 64 -13.12 -15.70 14.05
CA ALA A 64 -12.86 -17.13 14.12
C ALA A 64 -13.60 -17.70 15.34
N ALA A 65 -14.45 -18.71 15.12
CA ALA A 65 -15.04 -19.45 16.21
C ALA A 65 -13.90 -20.04 17.04
N THR A 66 -13.84 -19.71 18.33
CA THR A 66 -12.93 -20.37 19.25
C THR A 66 -13.18 -21.87 19.14
N PRO A 67 -12.20 -22.70 18.75
CA PRO A 67 -12.43 -24.13 18.67
C PRO A 67 -12.88 -24.61 20.05
N SER A 68 -14.09 -25.17 20.11
CA SER A 68 -14.65 -25.74 21.33
C SER A 68 -13.70 -26.83 21.81
N SER A 69 -12.96 -26.55 22.88
CA SER A 69 -12.15 -27.53 23.59
C SER A 69 -13.09 -28.46 24.35
N SER A 70 -13.77 -29.34 23.63
CA SER A 70 -14.63 -30.36 24.19
C SER A 70 -14.42 -31.67 23.44
N GLN A 71 -13.74 -32.58 24.14
CA GLN A 71 -13.50 -34.00 23.85
C GLN A 71 -12.26 -34.25 22.97
N ARG A 72 -11.30 -35.10 23.37
CA ARG A 72 -11.47 -36.30 24.19
C ARG A 72 -10.23 -36.57 25.03
N ARG A 73 -10.51 -36.80 26.31
CA ARG A 73 -9.65 -37.37 27.33
C ARG A 73 -9.46 -38.88 27.05
N VAL A 74 -8.24 -39.37 27.28
CA VAL A 74 -7.85 -40.73 27.74
C VAL A 74 -7.79 -41.84 26.68
N PRO A 75 -6.89 -42.85 26.80
CA PRO A 75 -5.80 -43.06 27.78
C PRO A 75 -4.38 -42.85 27.22
#